data_AF-A0A7S3FWC5-F1
#
_entry.id   AF-A0A7S3FWC5-F1
#
_cell.length_a   1.000
_cell.length_b   1.000
_cell.length_c   1.000
_cell.angle_alpha   90.00
_cell.angle_beta   90.00
_cell.angle_gamma   90.00
#
_symmetry.space_group_name_H-M   'P 1'
#
loop_
_entity.id
_entity.type
_entity.pdbx_description
1 polymer ?
#
loop_
_entity_poly.entity_id
_entity_poly.type
_entity_poly.pdbx_seq_one_letter_code
_entity_poly.pdbx_strand_id
1 'polypeptide(L)'
;KGDIAVLKGMGKPPPGVKMVTMVVCMFMDKTPEMKMNPDTQKKEKDYWGPSLKMMQDTSFLQSLVGYDWENRISMELIDKIKPIITQDEFSIESLTKVSSVACNLAKWVNAMDKCYNVNLVVKPMKKKLAEAQEKHADVMKVLSVKQAELKKIVDKVNELKADLKFTQDKKAKLEADVVDCQNKLVRAENLINGLGGEKTRWKAESESLAIVFQNLTGDVLISSGMIAYLGAFTSVYRQELTDKWVADCEEREIPNSGHFSLERVLGNPVTIRNWGLFGLPNDQFSIENAIINDKARRWPLFIDPQGQANRWLKN
;
A
#
# COMPACT_ATOMS: atom_id res chain seq x y z
N LYS A 1 19.70 44.09 64.50
CA LYS A 1 19.00 44.88 65.56
C LYS A 1 20.00 45.58 66.49
N GLY A 2 21.03 44.91 67.02
CA GLY A 2 22.05 45.52 67.88
C GLY A 2 22.84 46.65 67.22
N ASP A 3 23.19 46.52 65.93
CA ASP A 3 24.00 47.54 65.25
C ASP A 3 23.24 48.86 64.97
N ILE A 4 21.90 48.80 64.82
CA ILE A 4 21.06 50.00 64.61
C ILE A 4 21.02 50.86 65.88
N ALA A 5 21.23 50.27 67.07
CA ALA A 5 21.35 51.02 68.32
C ALA A 5 22.64 51.86 68.37
N VAL A 6 23.72 51.42 67.71
CA VAL A 6 25.00 52.13 67.65
C VAL A 6 24.91 53.42 66.83
N LEU A 7 24.15 53.41 65.72
CA LEU A 7 23.87 54.62 64.94
C LEU A 7 22.97 55.62 65.68
N LYS A 8 22.05 55.14 66.54
CA LYS A 8 21.12 55.98 67.33
C LYS A 8 21.84 56.78 68.43
N GLY A 9 22.96 56.29 68.93
CA GLY A 9 23.74 56.93 70.01
C GLY A 9 24.68 58.06 69.57
N MET A 10 24.80 58.34 68.27
CA MET A 10 25.73 59.36 67.75
C MET A 10 25.12 60.77 67.86
N GLY A 11 25.56 61.56 68.84
CA GLY A 11 25.10 62.95 69.04
C GLY A 11 25.38 63.90 67.87
N LYS A 12 26.54 63.73 67.20
CA LYS A 12 26.87 64.38 65.92
C LYS A 12 27.38 63.32 64.93
N PRO A 13 26.59 62.89 63.94
CA PRO A 13 27.02 61.86 63.00
C PRO A 13 28.05 62.43 61.99
N PRO A 14 29.03 61.61 61.58
CA PRO A 14 29.96 61.94 60.50
C PRO A 14 29.23 62.23 59.17
N PRO A 15 29.83 63.02 58.26
CA PRO A 15 29.22 63.42 56.99
C PRO A 15 28.66 62.25 56.17
N GLY A 16 29.42 61.16 56.01
CA GLY A 16 28.97 59.96 55.27
C GLY A 16 27.74 59.26 55.90
N VAL A 17 27.60 59.27 57.23
CA VAL A 17 26.44 58.68 57.90
C VAL A 17 25.18 59.53 57.71
N LYS A 18 25.33 60.86 57.66
CA LYS A 18 24.23 61.77 57.33
C LYS A 18 23.75 61.57 55.89
N MET A 19 24.67 61.38 54.94
CA MET A 19 24.31 61.17 53.53
C MET A 19 23.56 59.85 53.31
N VAL A 20 24.02 58.74 53.89
CA VAL A 20 23.34 57.43 53.79
C VAL A 20 21.94 57.47 54.39
N THR A 21 21.80 58.07 55.57
CA THR A 21 20.51 58.14 56.27
C THR A 21 19.54 59.12 55.61
N MET A 22 20.04 60.17 54.96
CA MET A 22 19.27 61.05 54.08
C MET A 22 18.71 60.30 52.87
N VAL A 23 19.56 59.55 52.16
CA VAL A 23 19.14 58.80 50.96
C VAL A 23 18.10 57.72 51.31
N VAL A 24 18.27 57.03 52.43
CA VAL A 24 17.28 56.05 52.93
C VAL A 24 15.95 56.72 53.32
N CYS A 25 15.98 57.94 53.87
CA CYS A 25 14.74 58.71 54.12
C CYS A 25 14.06 59.16 52.84
N MET A 26 14.82 59.48 51.80
CA MET A 26 14.28 59.81 50.47
C MET A 26 13.61 58.59 49.82
N PHE A 27 14.19 57.39 49.94
CA PHE A 27 13.56 56.15 49.47
C PHE A 27 12.27 55.75 50.21
N MET A 28 12.02 56.33 51.39
CA MET A 28 10.82 56.03 52.18
C MET A 28 9.87 57.24 52.33
N ASP A 29 9.99 58.24 51.44
CA ASP A 29 9.15 59.43 51.37
C ASP A 29 8.99 60.17 52.72
N LYS A 30 10.07 60.25 53.53
CA LYS A 30 10.06 61.00 54.79
C LYS A 30 10.47 62.45 54.58
N THR A 31 9.64 63.38 55.05
CA THR A 31 9.86 64.83 54.91
C THR A 31 11.04 65.33 55.76
N PRO A 32 11.96 66.16 55.23
CA PRO A 32 13.07 66.72 55.99
C PRO A 32 12.60 67.70 57.09
N GLU A 33 13.33 67.76 58.19
CA GLU A 33 13.18 68.83 59.19
C GLU A 33 14.10 70.01 58.81
N MET A 34 13.58 71.25 58.79
CA MET A 34 14.39 72.43 58.48
C MET A 34 15.10 72.93 59.74
N LYS A 35 16.43 72.81 59.82
CA LYS A 35 17.23 73.36 60.91
C LYS A 35 18.23 74.40 60.41
N MET A 36 18.53 75.36 61.27
CA MET A 36 19.50 76.42 61.00
C MET A 36 20.91 75.88 61.28
N ASN A 37 21.78 75.91 60.27
CA ASN A 37 23.13 75.35 60.38
C ASN A 37 24.04 76.32 61.19
N PRO A 38 24.72 75.87 62.27
CA PRO A 38 25.53 76.76 63.13
C PRO A 38 26.70 77.45 62.44
N ASP A 39 27.24 76.89 61.34
CA ASP A 39 28.43 77.43 60.66
C ASP A 39 28.12 78.34 59.46
N THR A 40 26.93 78.25 58.86
CA THR A 40 26.59 78.99 57.62
C THR A 40 25.35 79.87 57.72
N GLN A 41 24.66 79.91 58.88
CA GLN A 41 23.43 80.69 59.14
C GLN A 41 22.31 80.54 58.08
N LYS A 42 22.33 79.45 57.28
CA LYS A 42 21.27 79.13 56.31
C LYS A 42 20.37 78.01 56.82
N LYS A 43 19.08 78.06 56.45
CA LYS A 43 18.10 76.98 56.70
C LYS A 43 18.44 75.82 55.75
N GLU A 44 19.01 74.76 56.28
CA GLU A 44 19.34 73.55 55.54
C GLU A 44 18.37 72.42 55.89
N LYS A 45 18.10 71.55 54.91
CA LYS A 45 17.25 70.37 55.08
C LYS A 45 18.02 69.34 55.91
N ASP A 46 17.68 69.21 57.19
CA ASP A 46 18.25 68.20 58.08
C ASP A 46 17.39 66.94 58.02
N TYR A 47 17.93 65.91 57.38
CA TYR A 47 17.30 64.59 57.31
C TYR A 47 17.66 63.70 58.51
N TRP A 48 18.52 64.15 59.43
CA TRP A 48 18.95 63.36 60.58
C TRP A 48 17.85 63.18 61.63
N GLY A 49 17.07 64.23 61.92
CA GLY A 49 15.92 64.13 62.85
C GLY A 49 14.85 63.13 62.37
N PRO A 50 14.39 63.23 61.12
CA PRO A 50 13.48 62.25 60.51
C PRO A 50 14.07 60.84 60.38
N SER A 51 15.36 60.71 60.08
CA SER A 51 16.02 59.40 59.97
C SER A 51 16.13 58.68 61.31
N LEU A 52 16.33 59.42 62.42
CA LEU A 52 16.28 58.85 63.77
C LEU A 52 14.89 58.33 64.12
N LYS A 53 13.82 59.10 63.84
CA LYS A 53 12.43 58.67 64.06
C LYS A 53 12.09 57.43 63.23
N MET A 54 12.58 57.38 61.99
CA MET A 54 12.43 56.23 61.09
C MET A 54 13.17 54.99 61.61
N MET A 55 14.42 55.14 62.06
CA MET A 55 15.21 54.05 62.63
C MET A 55 14.70 53.59 64.01
N GLN A 56 13.89 54.39 64.70
CA GLN A 56 13.22 54.05 65.96
C GLN A 56 12.01 53.11 65.76
N ASP A 57 11.41 53.10 64.59
CA ASP A 57 10.27 52.24 64.26
C ASP A 57 10.69 50.76 64.23
N THR A 58 9.94 49.92 64.95
CA THR A 58 10.19 48.47 65.02
C THR A 58 9.93 47.75 63.69
N SER A 59 9.13 48.36 62.81
CA SER A 59 8.78 47.84 61.49
C SER A 59 9.74 48.24 60.37
N PHE A 60 10.69 49.16 60.61
CA PHE A 60 11.59 49.71 59.59
C PHE A 60 12.36 48.65 58.78
N LEU A 61 12.86 47.61 59.43
CA LEU A 61 13.56 46.51 58.74
C LEU A 61 12.62 45.67 57.85
N GLN A 62 11.38 45.44 58.27
CA GLN A 62 10.39 44.74 57.44
C GLN A 62 10.00 45.60 56.23
N SER A 63 9.87 46.92 56.43
CA SER A 63 9.61 47.88 55.34
C SER A 63 10.75 47.99 54.34
N LEU A 64 12.02 47.80 54.76
CA LEU A 64 13.18 47.73 53.84
C LEU A 64 13.24 46.42 53.04
N VAL A 65 12.82 45.30 53.64
CA VAL A 65 12.83 43.97 53.00
C VAL A 65 11.64 43.80 52.06
N GLY A 66 10.46 44.28 52.46
CA GLY A 66 9.24 44.27 51.66
C GLY A 66 9.08 45.50 50.76
N TYR A 67 10.16 46.25 50.52
CA TYR A 67 10.10 47.46 49.69
C TYR A 67 9.83 47.09 48.23
N ASP A 68 8.70 47.55 47.69
CA ASP A 68 8.31 47.36 46.29
C ASP A 68 9.16 48.25 45.37
N TRP A 69 10.39 47.81 45.13
CA TRP A 69 11.35 48.44 44.23
C TRP A 69 10.89 48.45 42.77
N GLU A 70 9.89 47.63 42.41
CA GLU A 70 9.40 47.53 41.04
C GLU A 70 8.45 48.68 40.69
N ASN A 71 7.67 49.21 41.65
CA ASN A 71 6.67 50.25 41.40
C ASN A 71 6.88 51.56 42.17
N ARG A 72 7.64 51.58 43.29
CA ARG A 72 7.79 52.79 44.13
C ARG A 72 8.99 53.67 43.80
N ILE A 73 9.96 53.17 43.03
CA ILE A 73 11.14 53.95 42.64
C ILE A 73 10.84 54.73 41.36
N SER A 74 10.72 56.06 41.48
CA SER A 74 10.54 56.97 40.35
C SER A 74 11.88 57.46 39.78
N MET A 75 11.90 57.79 38.48
CA MET A 75 13.05 58.42 37.81
C MET A 75 13.50 59.69 38.53
N GLU A 76 12.55 60.50 39.03
CA GLU A 76 12.82 61.72 39.77
C GLU A 76 13.55 61.50 41.11
N LEU A 77 13.31 60.34 41.74
CA LEU A 77 13.94 59.98 43.01
C LEU A 77 15.39 59.54 42.78
N ILE A 78 15.62 58.75 41.73
CA ILE A 78 16.96 58.29 41.35
C ILE A 78 17.83 59.44 40.85
N ASP A 79 17.30 60.37 40.05
CA ASP A 79 18.08 61.51 39.56
C ASP A 79 18.52 62.46 40.69
N LYS A 80 17.73 62.54 41.78
CA LYS A 80 18.12 63.27 43.00
C LYS A 80 19.17 62.52 43.83
N ILE A 81 19.18 61.20 43.78
CA ILE A 81 20.02 60.34 44.64
C ILE A 81 21.37 60.00 43.97
N LYS A 82 21.42 59.84 42.64
CA LYS A 82 22.64 59.60 41.84
C LYS A 82 23.82 60.53 42.18
N PRO A 83 23.65 61.86 42.27
CA PRO A 83 24.77 62.75 42.61
C PRO A 83 25.28 62.54 44.04
N ILE A 84 24.47 62.01 44.95
CA ILE A 84 24.83 61.73 46.35
C ILE A 84 25.55 60.37 46.46
N ILE A 85 25.11 59.37 45.69
CA ILE A 85 25.74 58.04 45.65
C ILE A 85 27.14 58.08 45.01
N THR A 86 27.39 59.02 44.10
CA THR A 86 28.65 59.14 43.33
C THR A 86 29.75 59.88 44.10
N GLN A 87 29.45 60.46 45.27
CA GLN A 87 30.46 61.13 46.10
C GLN A 87 31.35 60.12 46.83
N ASP A 88 32.66 60.37 46.92
CA ASP A 88 33.63 59.48 47.60
C ASP A 88 33.30 59.22 49.08
N GLU A 89 32.59 60.16 49.71
CA GLU A 89 32.08 60.05 51.09
C GLU A 89 30.97 59.00 51.26
N PHE A 90 30.34 58.57 50.16
CA PHE A 90 29.31 57.53 50.11
C PHE A 90 29.88 56.14 49.73
N SER A 91 31.19 56.05 49.48
CA SER A 91 31.83 54.79 49.14
C SER A 91 31.70 53.76 50.26
N ILE A 92 31.47 52.51 49.87
CA ILE A 92 31.39 51.38 50.81
C ILE A 92 32.68 51.30 51.65
N GLU A 93 33.84 51.63 51.07
CA GLU A 93 35.14 51.58 51.74
C GLU A 93 35.34 52.68 52.81
N SER A 94 34.82 53.89 52.57
CA SER A 94 34.89 55.00 53.54
C SER A 94 33.90 54.81 54.68
N LEU A 95 32.71 54.28 54.39
CA LEU A 95 31.67 54.00 55.39
C LEU A 95 31.96 52.77 56.27
N THR A 96 32.70 51.78 55.76
CA THR A 96 33.08 50.59 56.55
C THR A 96 34.03 50.94 57.71
N LYS A 97 34.85 51.99 57.54
CA LYS A 97 35.73 52.52 58.60
C LYS A 97 34.97 53.28 59.70
N VAL A 98 33.73 53.69 59.44
CA VAL A 98 32.95 54.57 60.32
C VAL A 98 31.80 53.83 61.00
N SER A 99 31.04 53.00 60.28
CA SER A 99 29.95 52.20 60.85
C SER A 99 29.53 51.04 59.91
N SER A 100 29.44 49.83 60.47
CA SER A 100 28.97 48.63 59.75
C SER A 100 27.52 48.77 59.26
N VAL A 101 26.67 49.51 59.97
CA VAL A 101 25.26 49.70 59.60
C VAL A 101 25.08 50.71 58.50
N ALA A 102 25.85 51.81 58.54
CA ALA A 102 25.86 52.78 57.45
C ALA A 102 26.34 52.11 56.15
N CYS A 103 27.33 51.22 56.24
CA CYS A 103 27.77 50.39 55.13
C CYS A 103 26.65 49.46 54.58
N ASN A 104 25.91 48.78 55.45
CA ASN A 104 24.82 47.89 55.01
C ASN A 104 23.62 48.66 54.39
N LEU A 105 23.30 49.84 54.91
CA LEU A 105 22.29 50.72 54.32
C LEU A 105 22.73 51.30 52.97
N ALA A 106 24.01 51.67 52.83
CA ALA A 106 24.58 52.10 51.55
C ALA A 106 24.57 50.96 50.50
N LYS A 107 24.86 49.72 50.92
CA LYS A 107 24.72 48.53 50.06
C LYS A 107 23.28 48.30 49.60
N TRP A 108 22.30 48.48 50.49
CA TRP A 108 20.88 48.39 50.14
C TRP A 108 20.48 49.47 49.13
N VAL A 109 20.90 50.72 49.34
CA VAL A 109 20.68 51.83 48.41
C VAL A 109 21.28 51.56 47.02
N ASN A 110 22.53 51.09 46.98
CA ASN A 110 23.21 50.73 45.73
C ASN A 110 22.55 49.54 45.03
N ALA A 111 22.03 48.57 45.80
CA ALA A 111 21.26 47.46 45.25
C ALA A 111 19.93 47.95 44.66
N MET A 112 19.25 48.91 45.30
CA MET A 112 17.99 49.48 44.80
C MET A 112 18.17 50.27 43.49
N ASP A 113 19.24 51.05 43.35
CA ASP A 113 19.58 51.73 42.10
C ASP A 113 19.88 50.73 40.96
N LYS A 114 20.67 49.68 41.24
CA LYS A 114 20.94 48.61 40.27
C LYS A 114 19.67 47.85 39.90
N CYS A 115 18.83 47.50 40.87
CA CYS A 115 17.55 46.83 40.64
C CYS A 115 16.62 47.66 39.74
N TYR A 116 16.55 48.98 39.94
CA TYR A 116 15.78 49.87 39.07
C TYR A 116 16.32 49.90 37.63
N ASN A 117 17.64 50.05 37.45
CA ASN A 117 18.25 50.06 36.12
C ASN A 117 18.00 48.73 35.37
N VAL A 118 18.05 47.61 36.07
CA VAL A 118 17.68 46.29 35.52
C VAL A 118 16.18 46.22 35.22
N ASN A 119 15.32 46.79 36.07
CA ASN A 119 13.87 46.81 35.88
C ASN A 119 13.45 47.52 34.59
N LEU A 120 14.11 48.63 34.25
CA LEU A 120 13.87 49.38 33.02
C LEU A 120 14.09 48.53 31.76
N VAL A 121 15.06 47.61 31.80
CA VAL A 121 15.35 46.69 30.70
C VAL A 121 14.43 45.46 30.74
N VAL A 122 14.15 44.95 31.94
CA VAL A 122 13.39 43.70 32.13
C VAL A 122 11.89 43.87 31.93
N LYS A 123 11.27 45.00 32.31
CA LYS A 123 9.83 45.26 32.09
C LYS A 123 9.41 45.17 30.62
N PRO A 124 10.06 45.85 29.66
CA PRO A 124 9.70 45.73 28.25
C PRO A 124 10.00 44.33 27.71
N MET A 125 11.03 43.63 28.20
CA MET A 125 11.31 42.25 27.83
C MET A 125 10.23 41.27 28.33
N LYS A 126 9.77 41.41 29.58
CA LYS A 126 8.66 40.61 30.13
C LYS A 126 7.37 40.85 29.36
N LYS A 127 7.08 42.10 28.98
CA LYS A 127 5.90 42.43 28.15
C LYS A 127 6.00 41.81 26.75
N LYS A 128 7.15 41.96 26.07
CA LYS A 128 7.40 41.33 24.77
C LYS A 128 7.34 39.81 24.83
N LEU A 129 7.83 39.20 25.91
CA LEU A 129 7.75 37.76 26.14
C LEU A 129 6.29 37.31 26.26
N ALA A 130 5.48 38.02 27.06
CA ALA A 130 4.06 37.71 27.21
C ALA A 130 3.31 37.83 25.87
N GLU A 131 3.53 38.92 25.12
CA GLU A 131 2.93 39.12 23.79
C GLU A 131 3.36 38.02 22.78
N ALA A 132 4.62 37.59 22.82
CA ALA A 132 5.12 36.51 21.96
C ALA A 132 4.54 35.14 22.36
N GLN A 133 4.39 34.88 23.66
CA GLN A 133 3.78 33.65 24.19
C GLN A 133 2.30 33.55 23.81
N GLU A 134 1.56 34.64 23.88
CA GLU A 134 0.16 34.69 23.46
C GLU A 134 0.02 34.42 21.96
N LYS A 135 0.81 35.12 21.13
CA LYS A 135 0.83 34.88 19.67
C LYS A 135 1.21 33.44 19.33
N HIS A 136 2.20 32.87 20.04
CA HIS A 136 2.61 31.48 19.84
C HIS A 136 1.46 30.52 20.19
N ALA A 137 0.75 30.75 21.29
CA ALA A 137 -0.40 29.93 21.67
C ALA A 137 -1.51 29.96 20.61
N ASP A 138 -1.81 31.13 20.04
CA ASP A 138 -2.82 31.25 18.99
C ASP A 138 -2.40 30.58 17.68
N VAL A 139 -1.15 30.75 17.26
CA VAL A 139 -0.60 30.06 16.07
C VAL A 139 -0.63 28.54 16.28
N MET A 140 -0.28 28.04 17.46
CA MET A 140 -0.32 26.61 17.78
C MET A 140 -1.74 26.03 17.74
N LYS A 141 -2.76 26.79 18.19
CA LYS A 141 -4.16 26.38 18.05
C LYS A 141 -4.55 26.24 16.59
N VAL A 142 -4.27 27.26 15.77
CA VAL A 142 -4.56 27.24 14.33
C VAL A 142 -3.83 26.11 13.62
N LEU A 143 -2.56 25.88 13.96
CA LEU A 143 -1.75 24.79 13.42
C LEU A 143 -2.40 23.43 13.72
N SER A 144 -2.86 23.20 14.95
CA SER A 144 -3.51 21.93 15.31
C SER A 144 -4.79 21.68 14.52
N VAL A 145 -5.60 22.74 14.30
CA VAL A 145 -6.83 22.65 13.50
C VAL A 145 -6.50 22.31 12.05
N LYS A 146 -5.52 22.99 11.46
CA LYS A 146 -5.10 22.75 10.07
C LYS A 146 -4.46 21.37 9.89
N GLN A 147 -3.69 20.89 10.86
CA GLN A 147 -3.17 19.52 10.86
C GLN A 147 -4.29 18.49 10.95
N ALA A 148 -5.31 18.72 11.76
CA ALA A 148 -6.48 17.84 11.86
C ALA A 148 -7.31 17.82 10.58
N GLU A 149 -7.53 18.97 9.94
CA GLU A 149 -8.18 19.07 8.62
C GLU A 149 -7.38 18.32 7.54
N LEU A 150 -6.06 18.55 7.50
CA LEU A 150 -5.17 17.87 6.55
C LEU A 150 -5.22 16.36 6.74
N LYS A 151 -5.18 15.88 7.99
CA LYS A 151 -5.27 14.45 8.29
C LYS A 151 -6.56 13.83 7.73
N LYS A 152 -7.71 14.48 7.92
CA LYS A 152 -9.00 13.99 7.37
C LYS A 152 -8.96 13.88 5.85
N ILE A 153 -8.35 14.85 5.17
CA ILE A 153 -8.22 14.84 3.70
C ILE A 153 -7.28 13.72 3.26
N VAL A 154 -6.13 13.56 3.92
CA VAL A 154 -5.16 12.50 3.60
C VAL A 154 -5.79 11.13 3.80
N ASP A 155 -6.51 10.91 4.90
CA ASP A 155 -7.19 9.65 5.19
C ASP A 155 -8.22 9.33 4.08
N LYS A 156 -9.03 10.32 3.68
CA LYS A 156 -10.01 10.16 2.60
C LYS A 156 -9.38 9.92 1.23
N VAL A 157 -8.25 10.55 0.93
CA VAL A 157 -7.49 10.30 -0.31
C VAL A 157 -6.93 8.88 -0.31
N ASN A 158 -6.46 8.38 0.83
CA ASN A 158 -5.94 7.02 0.93
C ASN A 158 -7.05 5.98 0.77
N GLU A 159 -8.23 6.22 1.35
CA GLU A 159 -9.43 5.40 1.14
C GLU A 159 -9.83 5.34 -0.34
N LEU A 160 -9.97 6.49 -1.00
CA LEU A 160 -10.32 6.55 -2.42
C LEU A 160 -9.27 5.89 -3.32
N LYS A 161 -7.97 5.99 -2.97
CA LYS A 161 -6.91 5.29 -3.70
C LYS A 161 -7.00 3.77 -3.53
N ALA A 162 -7.35 3.29 -2.34
CA ALA A 162 -7.56 1.87 -2.09
C ALA A 162 -8.75 1.33 -2.88
N ASP A 163 -9.87 2.05 -2.87
CA ASP A 163 -11.07 1.68 -3.63
C ASP A 163 -10.85 1.70 -5.14
N LEU A 164 -10.12 2.69 -5.64
CA LEU A 164 -9.76 2.79 -7.05
C LEU A 164 -8.88 1.60 -7.47
N LYS A 165 -7.88 1.25 -6.65
CA LYS A 165 -7.03 0.09 -6.92
C LYS A 165 -7.83 -1.21 -6.91
N PHE A 166 -8.67 -1.42 -5.90
CA PHE A 166 -9.54 -2.59 -5.83
C PHE A 166 -10.46 -2.72 -7.05
N THR A 167 -11.05 -1.61 -7.48
CA THR A 167 -11.95 -1.57 -8.64
C THR A 167 -11.20 -1.83 -9.94
N GLN A 168 -9.98 -1.30 -10.09
CA GLN A 168 -9.11 -1.56 -11.25
C GLN A 168 -8.69 -3.03 -11.32
N ASP A 169 -8.27 -3.62 -10.20
CA ASP A 169 -7.89 -5.03 -10.14
C ASP A 169 -9.10 -5.93 -10.48
N LYS A 170 -10.28 -5.60 -9.96
CA LYS A 170 -11.53 -6.31 -10.29
C LYS A 170 -11.90 -6.18 -11.77
N LYS A 171 -11.73 -4.99 -12.35
CA LYS A 171 -11.96 -4.74 -13.78
C LYS A 171 -11.02 -5.59 -14.63
N ALA A 172 -9.71 -5.56 -14.35
CA ALA A 172 -8.71 -6.32 -15.09
C ALA A 172 -8.98 -7.83 -15.03
N LYS A 173 -9.38 -8.35 -13.87
CA LYS A 173 -9.78 -9.75 -13.73
C LYS A 173 -10.99 -10.11 -14.59
N LEU A 174 -12.04 -9.29 -14.56
CA LEU A 174 -13.23 -9.51 -15.38
C LEU A 174 -12.94 -9.44 -16.88
N GLU A 175 -12.09 -8.49 -17.31
CA GLU A 175 -11.66 -8.41 -18.71
C GLU A 175 -10.90 -9.67 -19.15
N ALA A 176 -10.02 -10.20 -18.29
CA ALA A 176 -9.33 -11.47 -18.56
C ALA A 176 -10.30 -12.66 -18.64
N ASP A 177 -11.26 -12.76 -17.71
CA ASP A 177 -12.27 -13.82 -17.69
C ASP A 177 -13.16 -13.80 -18.94
N VAL A 178 -13.52 -12.60 -19.43
CA VAL A 178 -14.29 -12.42 -20.67
C VAL A 178 -13.50 -12.92 -21.88
N VAL A 179 -12.22 -12.54 -21.99
CA VAL A 179 -11.34 -12.97 -23.09
C VAL A 179 -11.16 -14.49 -23.08
N ASP A 180 -10.94 -15.09 -21.90
CA ASP A 180 -10.82 -16.54 -21.77
C ASP A 180 -12.12 -17.27 -22.16
N CYS A 181 -13.28 -16.76 -21.71
CA CYS A 181 -14.58 -17.31 -22.09
C CYS A 181 -14.83 -17.22 -23.61
N GLN A 182 -14.50 -16.08 -24.22
CA GLN A 182 -14.65 -15.89 -25.66
C GLN A 182 -13.76 -16.86 -26.46
N ASN A 183 -12.51 -17.05 -26.02
CA ASN A 183 -11.61 -18.04 -26.63
C ASN A 183 -12.13 -19.47 -26.46
N LYS A 184 -12.70 -19.82 -25.31
CA LYS A 184 -13.33 -21.12 -25.08
C LYS A 184 -14.53 -21.34 -25.99
N LEU A 185 -15.37 -20.32 -26.20
CA LEU A 185 -16.52 -20.40 -27.11
C LEU A 185 -16.07 -20.64 -28.55
N VAL A 186 -15.09 -19.89 -29.06
CA VAL A 186 -14.56 -20.08 -30.42
C VAL A 186 -14.00 -21.50 -30.60
N ARG A 187 -13.27 -22.03 -29.60
CA ARG A 187 -12.76 -23.41 -29.64
C ARG A 187 -13.89 -24.44 -29.65
N ALA A 188 -14.92 -24.24 -28.84
CA ALA A 188 -16.08 -25.14 -28.78
C ALA A 188 -16.86 -25.12 -30.11
N GLU A 189 -17.08 -23.94 -30.69
CA GLU A 189 -17.74 -23.80 -31.99
C GLU A 189 -16.97 -24.51 -33.10
N ASN A 190 -15.65 -24.30 -33.18
CA ASN A 190 -14.80 -24.99 -34.15
C ASN A 190 -14.86 -26.51 -33.99
N LEU A 191 -14.89 -27.01 -32.75
CA LEU A 191 -14.98 -28.44 -32.46
C LEU A 191 -16.34 -29.00 -32.87
N ILE A 192 -17.44 -28.30 -32.56
CA ILE A 192 -18.80 -28.69 -32.96
C ILE A 192 -18.93 -28.70 -34.49
N ASN A 193 -18.43 -27.66 -35.17
CA ASN A 193 -18.47 -27.57 -36.62
C ASN A 193 -17.62 -28.66 -37.29
N GLY A 194 -16.43 -28.94 -36.76
CA GLY A 194 -15.57 -30.02 -37.23
C GLY A 194 -16.17 -31.42 -37.01
N LEU A 195 -16.86 -31.63 -35.88
CA LEU A 195 -17.47 -32.93 -35.53
C LEU A 195 -18.88 -33.12 -36.09
N GLY A 196 -19.57 -32.06 -36.51
CA GLY A 196 -20.94 -32.14 -37.03
C GLY A 196 -21.05 -32.98 -38.30
N GLY A 197 -20.10 -32.81 -39.23
CA GLY A 197 -20.01 -33.64 -40.43
C GLY A 197 -19.68 -35.09 -40.09
N GLU A 198 -18.75 -35.29 -39.16
CA GLU A 198 -18.31 -36.62 -38.74
C GLU A 198 -19.42 -37.42 -38.05
N LYS A 199 -20.22 -36.77 -37.19
CA LYS A 199 -21.42 -37.37 -36.58
C LYS A 199 -22.38 -37.90 -37.65
N THR A 200 -22.60 -37.14 -38.72
CA THR A 200 -23.51 -37.53 -39.81
C THR A 200 -22.93 -38.72 -40.58
N ARG A 201 -21.62 -38.68 -40.88
CA ARG A 201 -20.90 -39.78 -41.54
C ARG A 201 -20.96 -41.08 -40.73
N TRP A 202 -20.60 -41.03 -39.45
CA TRP A 202 -20.64 -42.21 -38.57
C TRP A 202 -22.03 -42.77 -38.40
N LYS A 203 -23.06 -41.90 -38.37
CA LYS A 203 -24.44 -42.36 -38.30
C LYS A 203 -24.82 -43.13 -39.57
N ALA A 204 -24.51 -42.59 -40.75
CA ALA A 204 -24.76 -43.26 -42.03
C ALA A 204 -23.97 -44.58 -42.16
N GLU A 205 -22.71 -44.60 -41.73
CA GLU A 205 -21.89 -45.83 -41.70
C GLU A 205 -22.42 -46.86 -40.71
N SER A 206 -22.89 -46.44 -39.54
CA SER A 206 -23.51 -47.35 -38.57
C SER A 206 -24.80 -47.96 -39.11
N GLU A 207 -25.62 -47.18 -39.82
CA GLU A 207 -26.86 -47.67 -40.45
C GLU A 207 -26.55 -48.64 -41.59
N SER A 208 -25.55 -48.35 -42.43
CA SER A 208 -25.15 -49.26 -43.51
C SER A 208 -24.55 -50.56 -42.98
N LEU A 209 -23.71 -50.50 -41.94
CA LEU A 209 -23.16 -51.69 -41.28
C LEU A 209 -24.24 -52.53 -40.61
N ALA A 210 -25.30 -51.93 -40.07
CA ALA A 210 -26.42 -52.66 -39.51
C ALA A 210 -27.14 -53.51 -40.57
N ILE A 211 -27.32 -52.97 -41.78
CA ILE A 211 -27.90 -53.71 -42.92
C ILE A 211 -26.97 -54.86 -43.33
N VAL A 212 -25.66 -54.60 -43.46
CA VAL A 212 -24.67 -55.64 -43.79
C VAL A 212 -24.66 -56.75 -42.75
N PHE A 213 -24.75 -56.41 -41.47
CA PHE A 213 -24.77 -57.38 -40.37
C PHE A 213 -25.99 -58.30 -40.43
N GLN A 214 -27.18 -57.76 -40.75
CA GLN A 214 -28.39 -58.56 -40.92
C GLN A 214 -28.25 -59.57 -42.07
N ASN A 215 -27.69 -59.13 -43.20
CA ASN A 215 -27.55 -59.94 -44.42
C ASN A 215 -26.31 -60.85 -44.43
N LEU A 216 -25.44 -60.73 -43.41
CA LEU A 216 -24.14 -61.40 -43.37
C LEU A 216 -24.25 -62.93 -43.48
N THR A 217 -25.28 -63.52 -42.89
CA THR A 217 -25.43 -64.97 -42.82
C THR A 217 -25.57 -65.60 -44.22
N GLY A 218 -26.46 -65.06 -45.06
CA GLY A 218 -26.64 -65.54 -46.43
C GLY A 218 -25.43 -65.23 -47.32
N ASP A 219 -24.86 -64.03 -47.20
CA ASP A 219 -23.69 -63.61 -47.99
C ASP A 219 -22.45 -64.49 -47.70
N VAL A 220 -22.22 -64.86 -46.43
CA VAL A 220 -21.12 -65.77 -46.05
C VAL A 220 -21.40 -67.21 -46.48
N LEU A 221 -22.66 -67.66 -46.43
CA LEU A 221 -23.05 -69.00 -46.89
C LEU A 221 -22.74 -69.17 -48.39
N ILE A 222 -23.20 -68.22 -49.21
CA ILE A 222 -22.98 -68.20 -50.66
C ILE A 222 -21.48 -68.10 -50.98
N SER A 223 -20.75 -67.22 -50.27
CA SER A 223 -19.29 -67.09 -50.41
C SER A 223 -18.56 -68.41 -50.12
N SER A 224 -18.97 -69.10 -49.06
CA SER A 224 -18.38 -70.40 -48.68
C SER A 224 -18.64 -71.47 -49.74
N GLY A 225 -19.86 -71.49 -50.30
CA GLY A 225 -20.21 -72.37 -51.43
C GLY A 225 -19.38 -72.06 -52.67
N MET A 226 -19.15 -70.78 -52.97
CA MET A 226 -18.36 -70.36 -54.13
C MET A 226 -16.89 -70.79 -54.00
N ILE A 227 -16.28 -70.60 -52.83
CA ILE A 227 -14.89 -71.04 -52.57
C ILE A 227 -14.78 -72.57 -52.63
N ALA A 228 -15.75 -73.30 -52.08
CA ALA A 228 -15.70 -74.75 -51.98
C ALA A 228 -15.94 -75.47 -53.32
N TYR A 229 -16.88 -74.98 -54.13
CA TYR A 229 -17.38 -75.70 -55.31
C TYR A 229 -17.14 -74.98 -56.63
N LEU A 230 -17.12 -73.65 -56.65
CA LEU A 230 -17.19 -72.89 -57.91
C LEU A 230 -15.83 -72.49 -58.51
N GLY A 231 -14.72 -72.77 -57.83
CA GLY A 231 -13.38 -72.38 -58.27
C GLY A 231 -12.97 -72.90 -59.66
N ALA A 232 -13.46 -74.06 -60.09
CA ALA A 232 -13.10 -74.64 -61.40
C ALA A 232 -13.97 -74.16 -62.58
N PHE A 233 -15.06 -73.42 -62.31
CA PHE A 233 -16.05 -73.05 -63.33
C PHE A 233 -15.80 -71.67 -63.94
N THR A 234 -16.41 -71.43 -65.11
CA THR A 234 -16.34 -70.15 -65.84
C THR A 234 -17.19 -69.08 -65.15
N SER A 235 -16.87 -67.80 -65.38
CA SER A 235 -17.59 -66.66 -64.78
C SER A 235 -19.11 -66.71 -65.02
N VAL A 236 -19.55 -67.06 -66.24
CA VAL A 236 -20.98 -67.14 -66.58
C VAL A 236 -21.69 -68.19 -65.74
N TYR A 237 -21.10 -69.39 -65.62
CA TYR A 237 -21.68 -70.46 -64.81
C TYR A 237 -21.68 -70.13 -63.32
N ARG A 238 -20.64 -69.45 -62.83
CA ARG A 238 -20.60 -68.96 -61.45
C ARG A 238 -21.75 -68.00 -61.18
N GLN A 239 -21.95 -67.01 -62.05
CA GLN A 239 -23.02 -66.02 -61.91
C GLN A 239 -24.41 -66.69 -61.90
N GLU A 240 -24.68 -67.58 -62.87
CA GLU A 240 -25.94 -68.30 -62.94
C GLU A 240 -26.23 -69.13 -61.67
N LEU A 241 -25.20 -69.74 -61.08
CA LEU A 241 -25.36 -70.55 -59.87
C LEU A 241 -25.49 -69.68 -58.62
N THR A 242 -24.72 -68.59 -58.52
CA THR A 242 -24.87 -67.65 -57.39
C THR A 242 -26.22 -66.98 -57.39
N ASP A 243 -26.78 -66.63 -58.57
CA ASP A 243 -28.11 -66.04 -58.67
C ASP A 243 -29.20 -67.03 -58.21
N LYS A 244 -29.07 -68.32 -58.56
CA LYS A 244 -29.93 -69.38 -58.03
C LYS A 244 -29.80 -69.54 -56.52
N TRP A 245 -28.58 -69.51 -55.99
CA TRP A 245 -28.35 -69.63 -54.54
C TRP A 245 -28.88 -68.43 -53.76
N VAL A 246 -28.84 -67.22 -54.33
CA VAL A 246 -29.50 -66.05 -53.75
C VAL A 246 -31.01 -66.27 -53.69
N ALA A 247 -31.63 -66.70 -54.80
CA ALA A 247 -33.07 -66.97 -54.83
C ALA A 247 -33.48 -68.09 -53.84
N ASP A 248 -32.68 -69.15 -53.72
CA ASP A 248 -32.90 -70.22 -52.75
C ASP A 248 -32.78 -69.72 -51.30
N CYS A 249 -31.87 -68.78 -51.02
CA CYS A 249 -31.75 -68.14 -49.71
C CYS A 249 -32.98 -67.29 -49.40
N GLU A 250 -33.51 -66.55 -50.38
CA GLU A 250 -34.73 -65.76 -50.23
C GLU A 250 -35.96 -66.65 -49.97
N GLU A 251 -36.12 -67.76 -50.72
CA GLU A 251 -37.21 -68.72 -50.52
C GLU A 251 -37.19 -69.33 -49.11
N ARG A 252 -36.00 -69.53 -48.55
CA ARG A 252 -35.77 -70.11 -47.21
C ARG A 252 -35.75 -69.08 -46.09
N GLU A 253 -36.09 -67.82 -46.39
CA GLU A 253 -36.07 -66.71 -45.43
C GLU A 253 -34.69 -66.49 -44.78
N ILE A 254 -33.60 -66.80 -45.49
CA ILE A 254 -32.23 -66.53 -45.06
C ILE A 254 -31.86 -65.11 -45.52
N PRO A 255 -31.61 -64.16 -44.60
CA PRO A 255 -31.24 -62.79 -44.96
C PRO A 255 -29.95 -62.76 -45.78
N ASN A 256 -30.01 -62.05 -46.90
CA ASN A 256 -28.89 -61.87 -47.83
C ASN A 256 -29.03 -60.52 -48.55
N SER A 257 -27.97 -60.08 -49.23
CA SER A 257 -27.92 -58.76 -49.85
C SER A 257 -28.68 -58.63 -51.19
N GLY A 258 -29.35 -59.67 -51.69
CA GLY A 258 -30.08 -59.73 -52.97
C GLY A 258 -29.19 -59.74 -54.22
N HIS A 259 -28.04 -59.05 -54.18
CA HIS A 259 -27.00 -59.13 -55.20
C HIS A 259 -25.69 -59.57 -54.56
N PHE A 260 -25.25 -60.79 -54.89
CA PHE A 260 -24.04 -61.37 -54.36
C PHE A 260 -22.79 -60.86 -55.10
N SER A 261 -21.72 -60.57 -54.35
CA SER A 261 -20.39 -60.28 -54.89
C SER A 261 -19.33 -60.79 -53.92
N LEU A 262 -18.51 -61.73 -54.39
CA LEU A 262 -17.43 -62.32 -53.57
C LEU A 262 -16.40 -61.26 -53.15
N GLU A 263 -16.11 -60.31 -54.04
CA GLU A 263 -15.24 -59.18 -53.74
C GLU A 263 -15.77 -58.33 -52.59
N ARG A 264 -17.07 -58.02 -52.57
CA ARG A 264 -17.67 -57.21 -51.50
C ARG A 264 -17.64 -57.92 -50.14
N VAL A 265 -17.84 -59.24 -50.13
CA VAL A 265 -17.99 -60.01 -48.88
C VAL A 265 -16.64 -60.41 -48.29
N LEU A 266 -15.69 -60.86 -49.11
CA LEU A 266 -14.40 -61.40 -48.66
C LEU A 266 -13.17 -60.66 -49.20
N GLY A 267 -13.37 -59.73 -50.14
CA GLY A 267 -12.29 -58.94 -50.71
C GLY A 267 -11.82 -57.84 -49.75
N ASN A 268 -10.50 -57.72 -49.61
CA ASN A 268 -9.89 -56.58 -48.95
C ASN A 268 -9.37 -55.62 -50.04
N PRO A 269 -9.86 -54.36 -50.11
CA PRO A 269 -9.48 -53.42 -51.15
C PRO A 269 -7.96 -53.16 -51.24
N VAL A 270 -7.25 -53.19 -50.10
CA VAL A 270 -5.79 -53.01 -50.07
C VAL A 270 -5.09 -54.21 -50.70
N THR A 271 -5.51 -55.43 -50.35
CA THR A 271 -4.94 -56.66 -50.90
C THR A 271 -5.23 -56.79 -52.39
N ILE A 272 -6.45 -56.48 -52.83
CA ILE A 272 -6.84 -56.49 -54.26
C ILE A 272 -5.98 -55.51 -55.05
N ARG A 273 -5.77 -54.31 -54.52
CA ARG A 273 -4.87 -53.33 -55.15
C ARG A 273 -3.44 -53.85 -55.26
N ASN A 274 -2.93 -54.52 -54.24
CA ASN A 274 -1.60 -55.13 -54.28
C ASN A 274 -1.52 -56.24 -55.34
N TRP A 275 -2.54 -57.08 -55.46
CA TRP A 275 -2.60 -58.07 -56.54
C TRP A 275 -2.58 -57.42 -57.93
N GLY A 276 -3.26 -56.29 -58.09
CA GLY A 276 -3.18 -55.47 -59.30
C GLY A 276 -1.75 -55.00 -59.62
N LEU A 277 -1.01 -54.55 -58.60
CA LEU A 277 0.41 -54.18 -58.75
C LEU A 277 1.30 -55.38 -59.14
N PHE A 278 0.94 -56.58 -58.69
CA PHE A 278 1.63 -57.84 -59.04
C PHE A 278 1.21 -58.41 -60.41
N GLY A 279 0.32 -57.72 -61.13
CA GLY A 279 -0.07 -58.07 -62.50
C GLY A 279 -1.36 -58.90 -62.61
N LEU A 280 -2.15 -59.01 -61.54
CA LEU A 280 -3.53 -59.49 -61.63
C LEU A 280 -4.38 -58.44 -62.37
N PRO A 281 -5.18 -58.83 -63.38
CA PRO A 281 -6.12 -57.89 -63.98
C PRO A 281 -7.19 -57.43 -63.00
N ASN A 282 -7.72 -56.23 -63.25
CA ASN A 282 -8.77 -55.64 -62.44
C ASN A 282 -10.18 -56.00 -62.94
N ASP A 283 -10.38 -57.24 -63.39
CA ASP A 283 -11.69 -57.76 -63.77
C ASP A 283 -12.25 -58.68 -62.67
N GLN A 284 -13.58 -58.75 -62.61
CA GLN A 284 -14.32 -59.49 -61.57
C GLN A 284 -13.86 -60.96 -61.46
N PHE A 285 -13.64 -61.63 -62.59
CA PHE A 285 -13.28 -63.05 -62.60
C PHE A 285 -11.85 -63.28 -62.08
N SER A 286 -10.90 -62.43 -62.46
CA SER A 286 -9.53 -62.45 -61.95
C SER A 286 -9.48 -62.20 -60.44
N ILE A 287 -10.23 -61.21 -59.95
CA ILE A 287 -10.33 -60.89 -58.53
C ILE A 287 -10.95 -62.04 -57.75
N GLU A 288 -12.04 -62.63 -58.25
CA GLU A 288 -12.66 -63.81 -57.63
C GLU A 288 -11.70 -65.00 -57.53
N ASN A 289 -10.94 -65.29 -58.59
CA ASN A 289 -9.95 -66.36 -58.56
C ASN A 289 -8.84 -66.10 -57.54
N ALA A 290 -8.40 -64.84 -57.43
CA ALA A 290 -7.42 -64.45 -56.42
C ALA A 290 -7.96 -64.58 -54.99
N ILE A 291 -9.22 -64.20 -54.75
CA ILE A 291 -9.89 -64.37 -53.45
C ILE A 291 -10.05 -65.86 -53.12
N ILE A 292 -10.49 -66.68 -54.07
CA ILE A 292 -10.60 -68.13 -53.88
C ILE A 292 -9.22 -68.71 -53.54
N ASN A 293 -8.15 -68.27 -54.22
CA ASN A 293 -6.80 -68.73 -53.90
C ASN A 293 -6.31 -68.30 -52.51
N ASP A 294 -6.58 -67.06 -52.11
CA ASP A 294 -6.20 -66.54 -50.79
C ASP A 294 -7.00 -67.18 -49.63
N LYS A 295 -8.27 -67.53 -49.87
CA LYS A 295 -9.18 -68.07 -48.84
C LYS A 295 -9.34 -69.59 -48.88
N ALA A 296 -8.90 -70.27 -49.93
CA ALA A 296 -8.98 -71.72 -50.02
C ALA A 296 -8.09 -72.39 -48.97
N ARG A 297 -8.63 -73.41 -48.30
CA ARG A 297 -7.88 -74.22 -47.32
C ARG A 297 -6.90 -75.19 -47.99
N ARG A 298 -7.05 -75.44 -49.29
CA ARG A 298 -6.23 -76.34 -50.10
C ARG A 298 -5.58 -75.52 -51.20
N TRP A 299 -4.37 -75.92 -51.60
CA TRP A 299 -3.65 -75.33 -52.72
C TRP A 299 -4.45 -75.52 -54.01
N PRO A 300 -4.98 -74.43 -54.62
CA PRO A 300 -5.70 -74.54 -55.87
C PRO A 300 -4.76 -74.86 -57.03
N LEU A 301 -5.22 -75.71 -57.95
CA LEU A 301 -4.55 -75.93 -59.22
C LEU A 301 -5.05 -74.91 -60.24
N PHE A 302 -4.16 -74.06 -60.76
CA PHE A 302 -4.51 -73.09 -61.79
C PHE A 302 -4.51 -73.71 -63.18
N ILE A 303 -5.60 -73.50 -63.92
CA ILE A 303 -5.69 -73.76 -65.37
C ILE A 303 -5.40 -72.43 -66.07
N ASP A 304 -4.15 -72.20 -66.45
CA ASP A 304 -3.66 -70.89 -66.91
C ASP A 304 -3.00 -70.97 -68.31
N PRO A 305 -3.80 -71.02 -69.39
CA PRO A 305 -3.27 -71.08 -70.75
C PRO A 305 -2.54 -69.80 -71.19
N GLN A 306 -2.80 -68.67 -70.52
CA GLN A 306 -2.23 -67.36 -70.85
C GLN A 306 -1.02 -66.98 -69.98
N GLY A 307 -0.63 -67.81 -69.01
CA GLY A 307 0.47 -67.54 -68.09
C GLY A 307 0.24 -66.34 -67.18
N GLN A 308 -1.02 -65.95 -66.93
CA GLN A 308 -1.39 -64.80 -66.12
C GLN A 308 -1.26 -65.07 -64.63
N ALA A 309 -1.80 -66.18 -64.15
CA ALA A 309 -1.67 -66.59 -62.75
C ALA A 309 -0.20 -66.86 -62.39
N ASN A 310 0.56 -67.45 -63.32
CA ASN A 310 2.00 -67.68 -63.11
C ASN A 310 2.80 -66.39 -62.95
N ARG A 311 2.48 -65.34 -63.73
CA ARG A 311 3.11 -64.01 -63.56
C ARG A 311 2.71 -63.36 -62.24
N TRP A 312 1.44 -63.41 -61.90
CA TRP A 312 0.91 -62.85 -60.65
C TRP A 312 1.53 -63.50 -59.41
N LEU A 313 1.61 -64.84 -59.35
CA LEU A 313 2.12 -65.57 -58.18
C LEU A 313 3.65 -65.46 -57.98
N LYS A 314 4.39 -65.09 -59.03
CA LYS A 314 5.86 -64.91 -58.97
C LYS A 314 6.30 -63.56 -58.46
N ASN A 315 5.46 -62.55 -58.64
CA ASN A 315 5.70 -61.16 -58.24
C ASN A 315 5.26 -60.95 -56.78
#